data_AF-X1VP82-F1
#
_entry.id   AF-X1VP82-F1
#
_cell.length_a   1.000
_cell.length_b   1.000
_cell.length_c   1.000
_cell.angle_alpha   90.00
_cell.angle_beta   90.00
_cell.angle_gamma   90.00
#
_symmetry.space_group_name_H-M   'P 1'
#
loop_
_entity.id
_entity.type
_entity.pdbx_description
1 polymer ?
#
loop_
_entity_poly.entity_id
_entity_poly.type
_entity_poly.pdbx_seq_one_letter_code
_entity_poly.pdbx_strand_id
1 'polypeptide(L)'
;HWSGLDLPVTDNRVTYIVIDPTDPNVIYCAGFDAYITDNLSDAHLGIAKSIDGGTSWIRINNGLASINSPSIAIDPNNSTTLYAGVWTDQGAISYKSTDAGASWVQFPQNVNVDNLSYIRVSPFVYM
;
A
#
# COMPACT_ATOMS: atom_id res chain seq x y z
N HIS A 1 -8.31 21.31 15.55
CA HIS A 1 -9.50 20.50 15.25
C HIS A 1 -9.01 19.25 14.53
N TRP A 2 -9.44 18.06 14.97
CA TRP A 2 -9.16 16.80 14.27
C TRP A 2 -10.40 16.44 13.46
N SER A 3 -10.25 16.21 12.16
CA SER A 3 -11.26 15.59 11.30
C SER A 3 -10.75 14.21 10.86
N GLY A 4 -11.67 13.28 10.63
CA GLY A 4 -11.33 11.98 10.06
C GLY A 4 -10.75 12.13 8.64
N LEU A 5 -10.08 11.08 8.16
CA LEU A 5 -9.68 10.95 6.77
C LEU A 5 -10.91 10.53 5.94
N ASP A 6 -11.20 11.26 4.86
CA ASP A 6 -12.29 10.94 3.93
C ASP A 6 -11.87 9.82 2.97
N LEU A 7 -11.71 8.61 3.53
CA LEU A 7 -11.32 7.42 2.80
C LEU A 7 -12.48 6.89 1.93
N PRO A 8 -12.18 6.19 0.81
CA PRO A 8 -13.18 5.67 -0.11
C PRO A 8 -13.96 4.44 0.43
N VAL A 9 -13.83 4.13 1.72
CA VAL A 9 -14.55 3.06 2.42
C VAL A 9 -14.85 3.47 3.86
N THR A 10 -15.97 2.96 4.38
CA THR A 10 -16.35 3.09 5.79
C THR A 10 -15.89 1.86 6.57
N ASP A 11 -15.39 2.07 7.80
CA ASP A 11 -14.93 1.01 8.72
C ASP A 11 -13.72 0.21 8.20
N ASN A 12 -12.53 0.84 8.22
CA ASN A 12 -11.29 0.18 7.84
C ASN A 12 -10.18 0.51 8.84
N ARG A 13 -9.34 -0.49 9.13
CA ARG A 13 -8.13 -0.28 9.92
C ARG A 13 -7.06 0.25 8.99
N VAL A 14 -6.67 1.51 9.17
CA VAL A 14 -5.47 2.05 8.50
C VAL A 14 -4.24 1.46 9.21
N THR A 15 -3.44 0.72 8.47
CA THR A 15 -2.26 0.00 8.99
C THR A 15 -0.96 0.72 8.65
N TYR A 16 -0.92 1.46 7.54
CA TYR A 16 0.24 2.23 7.13
C TYR A 16 -0.16 3.57 6.56
N ILE A 17 0.68 4.57 6.82
CA ILE A 17 0.68 5.85 6.13
C ILE A 17 2.14 6.13 5.76
N VAL A 18 2.40 6.45 4.50
CA VAL A 18 3.69 6.90 4.01
C VAL A 18 3.52 8.19 3.23
N ILE A 19 4.43 9.13 3.42
CA ILE A 19 4.42 10.43 2.77
C ILE A 19 5.56 10.43 1.75
N ASP A 20 5.29 10.95 0.54
CA ASP A 20 6.31 11.11 -0.48
C ASP A 20 7.43 12.04 0.04
N PRO A 21 8.70 11.61 0.01
CA PRO A 21 9.81 12.38 0.56
C PRO A 21 10.11 13.64 -0.27
N THR A 22 9.60 13.74 -1.49
CA THR A 22 9.82 14.86 -2.41
C THR A 22 8.61 15.80 -2.50
N ASP A 23 7.40 15.33 -2.15
CA ASP A 23 6.17 16.14 -2.14
C ASP A 23 5.23 15.72 -0.99
N PRO A 24 5.15 16.49 0.11
CA PRO A 24 4.32 16.12 1.25
C PRO A 24 2.81 16.13 0.98
N ASN A 25 2.35 16.67 -0.17
CA ASN A 25 0.94 16.56 -0.56
C ASN A 25 0.60 15.17 -1.11
N VAL A 26 1.61 14.41 -1.56
CA VAL A 26 1.44 13.04 -2.02
C VAL A 26 1.58 12.09 -0.84
N ILE A 27 0.47 11.46 -0.47
CA ILE A 27 0.40 10.56 0.68
C ILE A 27 -0.20 9.24 0.21
N TYR A 28 0.30 8.14 0.74
CA TYR A 28 -0.28 6.82 0.54
C TYR A 28 -0.70 6.24 1.88
N CYS A 29 -1.84 5.56 1.91
CA CYS A 29 -2.27 4.80 3.06
C CYS A 29 -2.63 3.38 2.64
N ALA A 30 -2.46 2.45 3.57
CA ALA A 30 -2.86 1.06 3.40
C ALA A 30 -3.80 0.69 4.55
N GLY A 31 -4.82 -0.10 4.26
CA GLY A 31 -5.77 -0.53 5.26
C GLY A 31 -6.67 -1.65 4.79
N PHE A 32 -7.31 -2.30 5.75
CA PHE A 32 -8.24 -3.40 5.51
C PHE A 32 -9.27 -3.49 6.65
N ASP A 33 -10.44 -4.05 6.36
CA ASP A 33 -11.36 -4.53 7.37
C ASP A 33 -10.97 -5.95 7.81
N ALA A 34 -10.77 -6.17 9.11
CA ALA A 34 -10.36 -7.46 9.66
C ALA A 34 -11.51 -8.48 9.79
N TYR A 35 -12.76 -8.06 9.58
CA TYR A 35 -13.94 -8.93 9.61
C TYR A 35 -14.34 -9.46 8.23
N ILE A 36 -13.77 -8.91 7.16
CA ILE A 36 -13.97 -9.37 5.80
C ILE A 36 -12.87 -10.39 5.47
N THR A 37 -13.28 -11.59 5.07
CA THR A 37 -12.37 -12.70 4.73
C THR A 37 -12.14 -12.82 3.22
N ASP A 38 -12.95 -12.14 2.41
CA ASP A 38 -12.78 -12.10 0.96
C ASP A 38 -11.65 -11.12 0.63
N ASN A 39 -10.48 -11.68 0.31
CA ASN A 39 -9.24 -10.96 0.04
C ASN A 39 -9.33 -9.91 -1.09
N LEU A 40 -10.39 -9.92 -1.91
CA LEU A 40 -10.62 -8.97 -3.01
C LEU A 40 -11.89 -8.11 -2.84
N SER A 41 -12.58 -8.22 -1.72
CA SER A 41 -13.80 -7.45 -1.48
C SER A 41 -13.54 -5.95 -1.52
N ASP A 42 -14.36 -5.22 -2.29
CA ASP A 42 -14.34 -3.76 -2.31
C ASP A 42 -14.63 -3.10 -0.95
N ALA A 43 -15.01 -3.88 0.07
CA ALA A 43 -15.06 -3.41 1.46
C ALA A 43 -13.68 -3.14 2.07
N HIS A 44 -12.61 -3.80 1.60
CA HIS A 44 -11.23 -3.54 2.06
C HIS A 44 -10.63 -2.34 1.34
N LEU A 45 -10.16 -1.30 2.03
CA LEU A 45 -9.48 -0.14 1.42
C LEU A 45 -8.40 -0.58 0.40
N GLY A 46 -7.56 -1.54 0.79
CA GLY A 46 -6.36 -1.89 0.05
C GLY A 46 -5.32 -0.80 0.26
N ILE A 47 -4.82 -0.24 -0.85
CA ILE A 47 -3.93 0.90 -0.88
C ILE A 47 -4.66 2.07 -1.54
N ALA A 48 -4.57 3.25 -0.92
CA ALA A 48 -5.07 4.49 -1.48
C ALA A 48 -4.00 5.57 -1.50
N LYS A 49 -4.16 6.52 -2.43
CA LYS A 49 -3.28 7.65 -2.67
C LYS A 49 -4.07 8.95 -2.56
N SER A 50 -3.46 9.94 -1.94
CA SER A 50 -3.86 11.34 -1.99
C SER A 50 -2.77 12.15 -2.69
N ILE A 51 -3.17 13.23 -3.38
CA ILE A 51 -2.27 14.22 -3.99
C ILE A 51 -2.52 15.63 -3.45
N ASP A 52 -3.36 15.75 -2.42
CA ASP A 52 -3.86 17.01 -1.85
C ASP A 52 -3.73 17.02 -0.32
N GLY A 53 -2.69 16.35 0.21
CA GLY A 53 -2.38 16.35 1.63
C GLY A 53 -3.36 15.54 2.48
N GLY A 54 -4.07 14.60 1.88
CA GLY A 54 -5.04 13.72 2.55
C GLY A 54 -6.46 14.25 2.55
N THR A 55 -6.76 15.29 1.77
CA THR A 55 -8.12 15.85 1.63
C THR A 55 -9.02 14.91 0.82
N SER A 56 -8.48 14.29 -0.24
CA SER A 56 -9.16 13.28 -1.04
C SER A 56 -8.26 12.09 -1.34
N TRP A 57 -8.87 10.93 -1.56
CA TRP A 57 -8.18 9.65 -1.70
C TRP A 57 -8.73 8.84 -2.88
N ILE A 58 -7.82 8.21 -3.62
CA ILE A 58 -8.14 7.31 -4.74
C ILE A 58 -7.48 5.95 -4.46
N ARG A 59 -8.24 4.87 -4.60
CA ARG A 59 -7.70 3.51 -4.50
C ARG A 59 -6.75 3.23 -5.66
N ILE A 60 -5.64 2.57 -5.35
CA ILE A 60 -4.59 2.23 -6.30
C ILE A 60 -4.26 0.74 -6.22
N ASN A 61 -5.27 -0.11 -6.38
CA ASN A 61 -5.16 -1.57 -6.18
C ASN A 61 -4.94 -2.37 -7.48
N ASN A 62 -4.85 -1.68 -8.63
CA ASN A 62 -4.78 -2.32 -9.94
C ASN A 62 -3.54 -3.23 -10.09
N GLY A 63 -3.75 -4.52 -10.36
CA GLY A 63 -2.69 -5.52 -10.48
C GLY A 63 -2.33 -6.28 -9.20
N LEU A 64 -2.91 -5.91 -8.05
CA LEU A 64 -2.80 -6.70 -6.81
C LEU A 64 -3.74 -7.90 -6.88
N ALA A 65 -3.25 -9.09 -6.51
CA ALA A 65 -4.07 -10.30 -6.44
C ALA A 65 -4.82 -10.46 -5.10
N SER A 66 -4.55 -9.58 -4.14
CA SER A 66 -5.24 -9.45 -2.86
C SER A 66 -5.06 -8.02 -2.36
N ILE A 67 -6.04 -7.53 -1.62
CA ILE A 67 -6.00 -6.25 -0.91
C ILE A 67 -6.14 -6.43 0.60
N ASN A 68 -5.98 -7.66 1.09
CA ASN A 68 -6.01 -7.98 2.51
C ASN A 68 -4.68 -7.68 3.20
N SER A 69 -4.77 -7.08 4.40
CA SER A 69 -3.66 -6.67 5.26
C SER A 69 -2.45 -6.08 4.50
N PRO A 70 -2.66 -5.05 3.66
CA PRO A 70 -1.61 -4.49 2.84
C PRO A 70 -0.59 -3.71 3.68
N SER A 71 0.63 -3.68 3.18
CA SER A 71 1.73 -2.81 3.60
C SER A 71 2.27 -2.04 2.41
N ILE A 72 2.82 -0.84 2.63
CA ILE A 72 3.35 0.02 1.57
C ILE A 72 4.64 0.74 2.01
N ALA A 73 5.56 0.91 1.07
CA ALA A 73 6.76 1.73 1.20
C ALA A 73 7.09 2.45 -0.11
N ILE A 74 7.76 3.61 0.00
CA ILE A 74 8.24 4.43 -1.13
C ILE A 74 9.76 4.31 -1.24
N ASP A 75 10.29 4.25 -2.47
CA ASP A 75 11.72 4.40 -2.71
C ASP A 75 12.12 5.86 -2.43
N PRO A 76 13.01 6.12 -1.45
CA PRO A 76 13.38 7.48 -1.09
C PRO A 76 14.14 8.23 -2.19
N ASN A 77 14.69 7.53 -3.18
CA ASN A 77 15.41 8.13 -4.30
C ASN A 77 14.54 8.24 -5.56
N ASN A 78 13.36 7.63 -5.58
CA ASN A 78 12.45 7.67 -6.71
C ASN A 78 10.99 7.50 -6.27
N SER A 79 10.29 8.62 -6.11
CA SER A 79 8.90 8.64 -5.63
C SER A 79 7.87 7.96 -6.53
N THR A 80 8.20 7.63 -7.78
CA THR A 80 7.30 6.81 -8.62
C THR A 80 7.44 5.31 -8.34
N THR A 81 8.50 4.91 -7.63
CA THR A 81 8.74 3.51 -7.27
C THR A 81 8.18 3.22 -5.89
N LEU A 82 7.20 2.32 -5.83
CA LEU A 82 6.55 1.88 -4.60
C LEU A 82 6.68 0.36 -4.46
N TYR A 83 6.66 -0.09 -3.21
CA TYR A 83 6.64 -1.50 -2.86
C TYR A 83 5.44 -1.77 -1.96
N ALA A 84 4.76 -2.89 -2.22
CA ALA A 84 3.64 -3.33 -1.42
C ALA A 84 3.80 -4.81 -1.05
N GLY A 85 3.30 -5.17 0.13
CA GLY A 85 3.15 -6.57 0.53
C GLY A 85 1.71 -6.82 0.94
N VAL A 86 1.11 -7.89 0.43
CA VAL A 86 -0.28 -8.26 0.71
C VAL A 86 -0.35 -9.71 1.20
N TRP A 87 -1.37 -10.01 1.99
CA TRP A 87 -1.62 -11.37 2.46
C TRP A 87 -2.65 -12.06 1.56
N THR A 88 -2.41 -13.33 1.23
CA THR A 88 -3.34 -14.17 0.47
C THR A 88 -3.53 -15.50 1.19
N ASP A 89 -4.50 -16.30 0.73
CA ASP A 89 -4.70 -17.66 1.23
C ASP A 89 -3.51 -18.60 0.94
N GLN A 90 -2.64 -18.19 0.00
CA GLN A 90 -1.42 -18.92 -0.39
C GLN A 90 -0.16 -18.35 0.26
N GLY A 91 -0.29 -17.34 1.15
CA GLY A 91 0.82 -16.67 1.81
C GLY A 91 1.02 -15.22 1.34
N ALA A 92 2.14 -14.63 1.76
CA ALA A 92 2.47 -13.24 1.49
C ALA A 92 3.01 -13.07 0.06
N ILE A 93 2.50 -12.06 -0.66
CA ILE A 93 2.99 -11.69 -1.99
C ILE A 93 3.48 -10.24 -1.96
N SER A 94 4.66 -10.03 -2.53
CA SER A 94 5.24 -8.70 -2.72
C SER A 94 5.00 -8.19 -4.12
N TYR A 95 4.82 -6.88 -4.22
CA TYR A 95 4.56 -6.14 -5.44
C TYR A 95 5.45 -4.92 -5.53
N LYS A 96 5.72 -4.52 -6.77
CA LYS A 96 6.38 -3.26 -7.13
C LYS A 96 5.50 -2.49 -8.10
N SER A 97 5.42 -1.19 -7.90
CA SER A 97 4.94 -0.22 -8.88
C SER A 97 6.10 0.69 -9.27
N THR A 98 6.15 1.11 -10.53
CA THR A 98 7.08 2.13 -11.05
C THR A 98 6.36 3.37 -11.58
N ASP A 99 5.04 3.43 -11.38
CA ASP A 99 4.11 4.43 -11.88
C ASP A 99 3.29 5.07 -10.74
N ALA A 100 3.92 5.20 -9.57
CA ALA A 100 3.35 5.83 -8.37
C ALA A 100 2.01 5.22 -7.92
N GLY A 101 1.88 3.90 -8.08
CA GLY A 101 0.74 3.09 -7.68
C GLY A 101 -0.32 2.85 -8.75
N ALA A 102 -0.19 3.42 -9.95
CA ALA A 102 -1.20 3.24 -10.99
C ALA A 102 -1.34 1.76 -11.42
N SER A 103 -0.26 0.98 -11.37
CA SER A 103 -0.28 -0.47 -11.53
C SER A 103 0.78 -1.17 -10.68
N TRP A 104 0.46 -2.39 -10.26
CA TRP A 104 1.34 -3.24 -9.46
C TRP A 104 1.69 -4.52 -10.21
N VAL A 105 2.95 -4.93 -10.09
CA VAL A 105 3.46 -6.20 -10.63
C VAL A 105 4.15 -6.97 -9.52
N GLN A 106 3.91 -8.28 -9.44
CA GLN A 106 4.54 -9.13 -8.45
C GLN A 106 6.08 -9.01 -8.53
N PHE A 107 6.72 -8.85 -7.37
CA PHE A 107 8.16 -8.65 -7.25
C PHE A 107 8.72 -9.34 -5.99
N PRO A 108 9.84 -10.08 -6.09
CA PRO A 108 10.51 -10.49 -7.32
C PRO A 108 9.62 -11.43 -8.15
N GLN A 109 9.69 -11.33 -9.48
CA GLN A 109 8.95 -12.23 -10.35
C GLN A 109 9.43 -13.68 -10.14
N ASN A 110 8.50 -14.63 -10.14
CA ASN A 110 8.76 -16.07 -10.06
C ASN A 110 9.43 -16.57 -8.77
N VAL A 111 9.17 -15.94 -7.61
CA VAL A 111 9.65 -16.46 -6.32
C VAL A 111 8.46 -16.85 -5.44
N ASN A 112 8.43 -18.11 -5.04
CA ASN A 112 7.48 -18.65 -4.07
C ASN A 112 8.03 -18.32 -2.67
N VAL A 113 7.53 -17.25 -2.05
CA VAL A 113 8.05 -16.71 -0.78
C VAL A 113 7.10 -17.06 0.36
N ASP A 114 7.23 -18.29 0.86
CA ASP A 114 6.63 -18.70 2.12
C ASP A 114 7.22 -17.83 3.26
N ASN A 115 6.44 -16.85 3.71
CA ASN A 115 6.73 -15.92 4.82
C ASN A 115 7.51 -14.65 4.48
N LEU A 116 6.82 -13.66 3.93
CA LEU A 116 7.20 -12.24 4.07
C LEU A 116 6.35 -11.59 5.16
N SER A 117 6.96 -11.30 6.30
CA SER A 117 6.27 -10.65 7.42
C SER A 117 6.23 -9.12 7.29
N TYR A 118 7.20 -8.51 6.58
CA TYR A 118 7.25 -7.08 6.31
C TYR A 118 8.19 -6.76 5.15
N ILE A 119 7.78 -5.87 4.24
CA ILE A 119 8.72 -5.06 3.45
C ILE A 119 9.06 -3.82 4.29
N ARG A 120 10.35 -3.65 4.57
CA ARG A 120 10.90 -2.37 5.03
C ARG A 120 11.89 -1.92 3.96
N VAL A 121 11.62 -0.78 3.31
CA VAL A 121 12.67 -0.05 2.63
C VAL A 121 13.45 0.65 3.73
N SER A 122 14.67 0.17 4.02
CA SER A 122 15.54 0.78 5.03
C SER A 122 15.93 2.20 4.58
N PRO A 123 15.66 3.25 5.36
CA PRO A 123 16.17 4.59 5.03
C PRO A 123 17.67 4.65 5.39
N PHE A 124 18.51 4.62 4.35
CA PHE A 124 19.94 4.96 4.28
C PHE A 124 20.93 4.28 5.26
N VAL A 125 22.00 3.71 4.70
CA VAL A 125 23.30 3.53 5.39
C VAL A 125 24.08 4.82 5.15
N TYR A 126 24.34 5.61 6.19
CA TYR A 126 25.37 6.65 6.12
C TYR A 126 26.74 5.97 6.12
N MET A 127 27.58 6.31 5.14
CA MET A 127 29.02 6.06 5.19
C MET A 127 29.68 6.99 6.20
#